data_AF-N8W466-F1
#
_entry.id   AF-N8W466-F1
#
_cell.length_a   1.000
_cell.length_b   1.000
_cell.length_c   1.000
_cell.angle_alpha   90.00
_cell.angle_beta   90.00
_cell.angle_gamma   90.00
#
_symmetry.space_group_name_H-M   'P 1'
#
loop_
_entity.id
_entity.type
_entity.pdbx_description
1 polymer ?
#
loop_
_entity_poly.entity_id
_entity_poly.type
_entity_poly.pdbx_seq_one_letter_code
_entity_poly.pdbx_strand_id
1 'polypeptide(L)'
;QDATLDATSKDAVTGKQLHATNTSITALDGRVTTEVGTLNTAITNSANTINTRIDGVDTRIGNEVATLNTRVDTTNTALVQALGGGAAWNNGVFTNPTFTIQGKAKNTVSDAFIAVDQQLGAIKTSVSDLKTHTDQQAVSNLNDAKNYADQQTTTALNNAKGYTDQKTTSTLNDAKSYADQKAADGKAYTDQQTASTLNNAKNYADQKAADGKAYTDQQTASVLNDAKSYTDQKAASSLSGAKDYTDQQTASALSSANSYTDGKIADVQTQLTASNQFVQVNGVTDAQAASATGENSVAIGTNTVVTGHRSTAVGVGNQVSGNGSGAFGDPNTVSGNGSYVVGNDNKVTGDNTFVLGNNVDTQAKNAVVLGNDSASDRDNTVSVGAKGKERQIIHVADAVEDTDAVNYQQLKAAEKSTNNYTNERVNALNSAFNDYRMETEQRFHKVDERFNRQGAMTAAMMNMSSSAASVKGQNRVGVGAGFQGQEQAVSIGYQRIINDNTSLTIGGAFTKEESSGGVGVGFGW
;
A
#
# COMPACT_ATOMS: atom_id res chain seq x y z
N GLN A 1 60.24 -52.91 5.05
CA GLN A 1 59.83 -51.81 4.15
C GLN A 1 58.34 -51.96 3.94
N ASP A 2 57.60 -50.86 3.82
CA ASP A 2 56.17 -50.92 3.47
C ASP A 2 56.05 -51.36 2.00
N ALA A 3 55.06 -52.19 1.68
CA ALA A 3 54.80 -52.66 0.32
C ALA A 3 54.37 -51.50 -0.59
N THR A 4 54.74 -51.52 -1.87
CA THR A 4 54.17 -50.57 -2.84
C THR A 4 52.83 -51.15 -3.31
N LEU A 5 51.73 -50.46 -3.00
CA LEU A 5 50.39 -50.95 -3.28
C LEU A 5 49.95 -50.55 -4.69
N ASP A 6 49.70 -51.54 -5.53
CA ASP A 6 49.03 -51.40 -6.82
C ASP A 6 48.04 -52.56 -7.04
N ALA A 7 47.23 -52.49 -8.10
CA ALA A 7 46.17 -53.46 -8.40
C ALA A 7 46.67 -54.90 -8.67
N THR A 8 47.97 -55.09 -8.88
CA THR A 8 48.61 -56.37 -9.23
C THR A 8 49.68 -56.83 -8.22
N SER A 9 49.91 -56.03 -7.16
CA SER A 9 50.93 -56.29 -6.16
C SER A 9 50.68 -57.63 -5.43
N LYS A 10 51.72 -58.44 -5.34
CA LYS A 10 51.75 -59.70 -4.56
C LYS A 10 52.54 -59.55 -3.26
N ASP A 11 53.01 -58.35 -2.96
CA ASP A 11 53.82 -58.07 -1.79
C ASP A 11 52.99 -58.21 -0.50
N ALA A 12 53.61 -58.75 0.56
CA ALA A 12 52.97 -58.83 1.86
C ALA A 12 52.84 -57.42 2.47
N VAL A 13 51.61 -57.01 2.78
CA VAL A 13 51.35 -55.72 3.44
C VAL A 13 51.81 -55.73 4.90
N THR A 14 52.36 -54.61 5.38
CA THR A 14 52.79 -54.49 6.78
C THR A 14 51.59 -54.21 7.70
N GLY A 15 51.73 -54.51 8.99
CA GLY A 15 50.72 -54.14 9.99
C GLY A 15 50.43 -52.63 10.03
N LYS A 16 51.42 -51.80 9.68
CA LYS A 16 51.27 -50.34 9.54
C LYS A 16 50.34 -49.97 8.37
N GLN A 17 50.50 -50.60 7.21
CA GLN A 17 49.62 -50.36 6.05
C GLN A 17 48.19 -50.82 6.32
N LEU A 18 48.02 -52.00 6.93
CA LEU A 18 46.71 -52.50 7.33
C LEU A 18 46.02 -51.58 8.35
N HIS A 19 46.78 -51.06 9.32
CA HIS A 19 46.26 -50.11 10.30
C HIS A 19 45.81 -48.78 9.67
N ALA A 20 46.56 -48.26 8.69
CA ALA A 20 46.19 -47.05 7.95
C ALA A 20 44.89 -47.25 7.13
N THR A 21 44.74 -48.40 6.49
CA THR A 21 43.48 -48.78 5.81
C THR A 21 42.33 -48.88 6.79
N ASN A 22 42.49 -49.60 7.91
CA ASN A 22 41.45 -49.69 8.94
C ASN A 22 41.06 -48.31 9.49
N THR A 23 42.04 -47.42 9.72
CA THR A 23 41.76 -46.04 10.17
C THR A 23 40.93 -45.27 9.14
N SER A 24 41.25 -45.42 7.85
CA SER A 24 40.49 -44.79 6.76
C SER A 24 39.07 -45.36 6.63
N ILE A 25 38.90 -46.67 6.82
CA ILE A 25 37.60 -47.34 6.85
C ILE A 25 36.77 -46.86 8.05
N THR A 26 37.35 -46.76 9.25
CA THR A 26 36.67 -46.21 10.42
C THR A 26 36.26 -44.75 10.21
N ALA A 27 37.10 -43.94 9.56
CA ALA A 27 36.75 -42.56 9.21
C ALA A 27 35.60 -42.51 8.19
N LEU A 28 35.59 -43.40 7.20
CA LEU A 28 34.49 -43.53 6.24
C LEU A 28 33.19 -43.96 6.93
N ASP A 29 33.25 -44.94 7.83
CA ASP A 29 32.10 -45.41 8.62
C ASP A 29 31.50 -44.27 9.48
N GLY A 30 32.36 -43.47 10.13
CA GLY A 30 31.92 -42.28 10.87
C GLY A 30 31.24 -41.23 9.98
N ARG A 31 31.79 -40.99 8.78
CA ARG A 31 31.17 -40.09 7.78
C ARG A 31 29.83 -40.63 7.30
N VAL A 32 29.75 -41.91 6.93
CA VAL A 32 28.51 -42.56 6.48
C VAL A 32 27.45 -42.50 7.59
N THR A 33 27.82 -42.80 8.83
CA THR A 33 26.91 -42.71 9.98
C THR A 33 26.37 -41.28 10.16
N THR A 34 27.24 -40.27 10.00
CA THR A 34 26.84 -38.86 10.10
C THR A 34 25.91 -38.43 8.98
N GLU A 35 26.22 -38.81 7.73
CA GLU A 35 25.38 -38.50 6.56
C GLU A 35 24.01 -39.19 6.65
N VAL A 36 23.97 -40.47 7.05
CA VAL A 36 22.72 -41.21 7.27
C VAL A 36 21.91 -40.57 8.40
N GLY A 37 22.55 -40.15 9.49
CA GLY A 37 21.89 -39.42 10.58
C GLY A 37 21.28 -38.11 10.09
N THR A 38 22.03 -37.32 9.33
CA THR A 38 21.59 -36.06 8.73
C THR A 38 20.41 -36.27 7.79
N LEU A 39 20.48 -37.30 6.94
CA LEU A 39 19.40 -37.65 6.01
C LEU A 39 18.14 -38.10 6.76
N ASN A 40 18.26 -38.93 7.80
CA ASN A 40 17.11 -39.34 8.62
C ASN A 40 16.43 -38.15 9.30
N THR A 41 17.21 -37.20 9.82
CA THR A 41 16.66 -35.95 10.39
C THR A 41 15.95 -35.12 9.32
N ALA A 42 16.54 -34.96 8.12
CA ALA A 42 15.93 -34.22 7.03
C ALA A 42 14.61 -34.87 6.54
N ILE A 43 14.57 -36.20 6.42
CA ILE A 43 13.37 -36.96 6.08
C ILE A 43 12.30 -36.77 7.14
N THR A 44 12.65 -36.88 8.42
CA THR A 44 11.72 -36.71 9.54
C THR A 44 11.11 -35.31 9.55
N ASN A 45 11.93 -34.27 9.37
CA ASN A 45 11.46 -32.89 9.30
C ASN A 45 10.53 -32.65 8.10
N SER A 46 10.87 -33.24 6.95
CA SER A 46 10.03 -33.16 5.76
C SER A 46 8.69 -33.86 5.96
N ALA A 47 8.68 -35.04 6.57
CA ALA A 47 7.46 -35.78 6.90
C ALA A 47 6.56 -34.99 7.87
N ASN A 48 7.14 -34.40 8.92
CA ASN A 48 6.40 -33.56 9.87
C ASN A 48 5.79 -32.31 9.20
N THR A 49 6.53 -31.70 8.28
CA THR A 49 6.05 -30.55 7.50
C THR A 49 4.89 -30.95 6.59
N ILE A 50 4.98 -32.10 5.93
CA ILE A 50 3.91 -32.65 5.08
C ILE A 50 2.67 -32.96 5.92
N ASN A 51 2.81 -33.62 7.07
CA ASN A 51 1.69 -33.94 7.96
C ASN A 51 0.99 -32.67 8.43
N THR A 52 1.74 -31.64 8.87
CA THR A 52 1.17 -30.35 9.28
C THR A 52 0.38 -29.69 8.14
N ARG A 53 0.88 -29.77 6.90
CA ARG A 53 0.18 -29.24 5.72
C ARG A 53 -1.09 -30.03 5.41
N ILE A 54 -1.05 -31.36 5.55
CA ILE A 54 -2.21 -32.23 5.35
C ILE A 54 -3.28 -31.90 6.40
N ASP A 55 -2.92 -31.79 7.68
CA ASP A 55 -3.85 -31.44 8.75
C ASP A 55 -4.50 -30.06 8.52
N GLY A 56 -3.71 -29.09 8.04
CA GLY A 56 -4.23 -27.78 7.65
C GLY A 56 -5.20 -27.84 6.47
N VAL A 57 -4.93 -28.69 5.47
CA VAL A 57 -5.84 -28.92 4.34
C VAL A 57 -7.12 -29.61 4.80
N ASP A 58 -7.03 -30.64 5.64
CA ASP A 58 -8.18 -31.38 6.16
C ASP A 58 -9.10 -30.49 7.00
N THR A 59 -8.51 -29.65 7.86
CA THR A 59 -9.23 -28.62 8.62
C THR A 59 -9.97 -27.65 7.71
N ARG A 60 -9.30 -27.16 6.65
CA ARG A 60 -9.92 -26.24 5.69
C ARG A 60 -11.07 -26.89 4.92
N ILE A 61 -10.88 -28.13 4.44
CA ILE A 61 -11.93 -28.89 3.76
C ILE A 61 -13.12 -29.11 4.69
N GLY A 62 -12.88 -29.48 5.95
CA GLY A 62 -13.95 -29.63 6.95
C GLY A 62 -14.76 -28.36 7.15
N ASN A 63 -14.10 -27.20 7.24
CA ASN A 63 -14.76 -25.90 7.36
C ASN A 63 -15.55 -25.51 6.09
N GLU A 64 -15.00 -25.77 4.91
CA GLU A 64 -15.68 -25.53 3.63
C GLU A 64 -16.93 -26.40 3.49
N VAL A 65 -16.85 -27.69 3.84
CA VAL A 65 -17.99 -28.62 3.84
C VAL A 65 -19.06 -28.17 4.83
N ALA A 66 -18.68 -27.76 6.05
CA ALA A 66 -19.63 -27.25 7.04
C ALA A 66 -20.34 -25.98 6.56
N THR A 67 -19.61 -25.08 5.92
CA THR A 67 -20.15 -23.86 5.33
C THR A 67 -21.11 -24.18 4.18
N LEU A 68 -20.73 -25.11 3.30
CA LEU A 68 -21.58 -25.56 2.19
C LEU A 68 -22.88 -26.20 2.70
N ASN A 69 -22.80 -27.08 3.71
CA ASN A 69 -23.98 -27.69 4.32
C ASN A 69 -24.91 -26.61 4.89
N THR A 70 -24.38 -25.63 5.62
CA THR A 70 -25.18 -24.52 6.16
C THR A 70 -25.85 -23.70 5.05
N ARG A 71 -25.15 -23.42 3.95
CA ARG A 71 -25.70 -22.71 2.80
C ARG A 71 -26.79 -23.52 2.08
N VAL A 72 -26.59 -24.83 1.92
CA VAL A 72 -27.57 -25.75 1.35
C VAL A 72 -28.81 -25.79 2.23
N ASP A 73 -28.65 -25.95 3.55
CA ASP A 73 -29.76 -25.95 4.50
C ASP A 73 -30.53 -24.64 4.45
N THR A 74 -29.84 -23.49 4.50
CA THR A 74 -30.48 -22.18 4.40
C THR A 74 -31.25 -22.01 3.09
N THR A 75 -30.66 -22.42 1.96
CA THR A 75 -31.27 -22.33 0.63
C THR A 75 -32.50 -23.23 0.53
N ASN A 76 -32.39 -24.47 1.01
CA ASN A 76 -33.48 -25.44 0.98
C ASN A 76 -34.60 -25.05 1.96
N THR A 77 -34.28 -24.49 3.13
CA THR A 77 -35.26 -23.89 4.04
C THR A 77 -36.01 -22.73 3.38
N ALA A 78 -35.32 -21.84 2.68
CA ALA A 78 -35.96 -20.76 1.94
C ALA A 78 -36.86 -21.29 0.80
N LEU A 79 -36.40 -22.33 0.08
CA LEU A 79 -37.18 -22.98 -0.96
C LEU A 79 -38.47 -23.61 -0.42
N VAL A 80 -38.42 -24.33 0.70
CA VAL A 80 -39.63 -24.94 1.28
C VAL A 80 -40.59 -23.90 1.86
N GLN A 81 -40.08 -22.78 2.40
CA GLN A 81 -40.91 -21.63 2.79
C GLN A 81 -41.64 -21.02 1.58
N ALA A 82 -40.94 -20.88 0.45
CA ALA A 82 -41.53 -20.38 -0.79
C ALA A 82 -42.55 -21.35 -1.39
N LEU A 83 -42.32 -22.66 -1.28
CA LEU A 83 -43.27 -23.69 -1.73
C LEU A 83 -44.54 -23.74 -0.87
N GLY A 84 -44.46 -23.49 0.45
CA GLY A 84 -45.63 -23.50 1.33
C GLY A 84 -46.31 -24.87 1.45
N GLY A 85 -47.59 -24.91 1.82
CA GLY A 85 -48.38 -26.16 1.86
C GLY A 85 -47.84 -27.26 2.80
N GLY A 86 -47.03 -26.92 3.80
CA GLY A 86 -46.39 -27.91 4.68
C GLY A 86 -45.16 -28.61 4.08
N ALA A 87 -44.58 -28.08 2.99
CA ALA A 87 -43.26 -28.51 2.53
C ALA A 87 -42.20 -28.32 3.63
N ALA A 88 -41.25 -29.25 3.71
CA ALA A 88 -40.22 -29.24 4.75
C ALA A 88 -38.88 -29.76 4.22
N TRP A 89 -37.78 -29.25 4.77
CA TRP A 89 -36.42 -29.73 4.56
C TRP A 89 -35.84 -30.14 5.92
N ASN A 90 -35.72 -31.44 6.15
CA ASN A 90 -35.21 -31.99 7.39
C ASN A 90 -34.11 -33.03 7.09
N ASN A 91 -32.92 -32.81 7.64
CA ASN A 91 -31.79 -33.74 7.59
C ASN A 91 -31.48 -34.27 6.16
N GLY A 92 -31.46 -33.40 5.16
CA GLY A 92 -31.14 -33.81 3.79
C GLY A 92 -32.32 -34.32 2.95
N VAL A 93 -33.54 -34.37 3.51
CA VAL A 93 -34.73 -34.93 2.85
C VAL A 93 -35.81 -33.87 2.67
N PHE A 94 -36.34 -33.76 1.45
CA PHE A 94 -37.50 -32.92 1.13
C PHE A 94 -38.82 -33.64 1.40
N THR A 95 -39.76 -32.93 2.00
CA THR A 95 -41.18 -33.29 2.06
C THR A 95 -41.94 -32.39 1.09
N ASN A 96 -42.76 -32.99 0.21
CA ASN A 96 -43.52 -32.25 -0.79
C ASN A 96 -44.58 -31.33 -0.16
N PRO A 97 -44.90 -30.18 -0.77
CA PRO A 97 -46.03 -29.36 -0.36
C PRO A 97 -47.34 -30.12 -0.56
N THR A 98 -48.35 -29.85 0.27
CA THR A 98 -49.71 -30.36 0.16
C THR A 98 -50.69 -29.18 0.25
N PHE A 99 -51.36 -28.86 -0.85
CA PHE A 99 -52.41 -27.86 -0.91
C PHE A 99 -53.78 -28.53 -0.97
N THR A 100 -54.78 -27.99 -0.27
CA THR A 100 -56.16 -28.49 -0.36
C THR A 100 -57.02 -27.56 -1.19
N ILE A 101 -57.42 -28.01 -2.38
CA ILE A 101 -58.31 -27.27 -3.29
C ILE A 101 -59.56 -28.12 -3.49
N GLN A 102 -60.75 -27.58 -3.15
CA GLN A 102 -62.03 -28.30 -3.21
C GLN A 102 -62.02 -29.65 -2.43
N GLY A 103 -61.35 -29.67 -1.28
CA GLY A 103 -61.25 -30.88 -0.44
C GLY A 103 -60.30 -31.97 -0.98
N LYS A 104 -59.60 -31.74 -2.09
CA LYS A 104 -58.61 -32.68 -2.65
C LYS A 104 -57.20 -32.17 -2.44
N ALA A 105 -56.30 -33.07 -2.01
CA ALA A 105 -54.88 -32.77 -1.86
C ALA A 105 -54.20 -32.61 -3.23
N LYS A 106 -53.33 -31.61 -3.34
CA LYS A 106 -52.50 -31.29 -4.51
C LYS A 106 -51.06 -31.18 -4.03
N ASN A 107 -50.20 -32.05 -4.53
CA ASN A 107 -48.84 -32.20 -3.98
C ASN A 107 -47.77 -31.42 -4.77
N THR A 108 -48.22 -30.66 -5.77
CA THR A 108 -47.38 -29.75 -6.55
C THR A 108 -48.09 -28.42 -6.71
N VAL A 109 -47.31 -27.35 -6.86
CA VAL A 109 -47.82 -26.00 -7.13
C VAL A 109 -48.57 -25.97 -8.46
N SER A 110 -48.08 -26.69 -9.47
CA SER A 110 -48.72 -26.80 -10.78
C SER A 110 -50.13 -27.41 -10.69
N ASP A 111 -50.28 -28.55 -10.00
CA ASP A 111 -51.57 -29.21 -9.86
C ASP A 111 -52.58 -28.37 -9.06
N ALA A 112 -52.09 -27.57 -8.10
CA ALA A 112 -52.90 -26.62 -7.36
C ALA A 112 -53.40 -25.48 -8.27
N PHE A 113 -52.52 -24.87 -9.07
CA PHE A 113 -52.91 -23.82 -10.01
C PHE A 113 -53.83 -24.32 -11.13
N ILE A 114 -53.57 -25.52 -11.67
CA ILE A 114 -54.48 -26.15 -12.64
C ILE A 114 -55.87 -26.35 -12.02
N ALA A 115 -55.93 -26.80 -10.77
CA ALA A 115 -57.21 -26.97 -10.08
C ALA A 115 -57.93 -25.63 -9.85
N VAL A 116 -57.20 -24.56 -9.50
CA VAL A 116 -57.78 -23.22 -9.36
C VAL A 116 -58.25 -22.68 -10.70
N ASP A 117 -57.46 -22.83 -11.77
CA ASP A 117 -57.79 -22.39 -13.12
C ASP A 117 -59.04 -23.10 -13.66
N GLN A 118 -59.15 -24.41 -13.46
CA GLN A 118 -60.36 -25.18 -13.79
C GLN A 118 -61.60 -24.66 -13.05
N GLN A 119 -61.46 -24.30 -11.78
CA GLN A 119 -62.56 -23.73 -11.00
C GLN A 119 -62.93 -22.34 -11.46
N LEU A 120 -61.95 -21.50 -11.77
CA LEU A 120 -62.18 -20.17 -12.34
C LEU A 120 -62.88 -20.26 -13.71
N GLY A 121 -62.47 -21.23 -14.53
CA GLY A 121 -63.14 -21.58 -15.79
C GLY A 121 -64.59 -22.01 -15.56
N ALA A 122 -64.85 -22.90 -14.60
CA ALA A 122 -66.20 -23.33 -14.25
C ALA A 122 -67.07 -22.16 -13.77
N ILE A 123 -66.55 -21.29 -12.89
CA ILE A 123 -67.24 -20.08 -12.42
C ILE A 123 -67.54 -19.14 -13.60
N LYS A 124 -66.58 -18.93 -14.51
CA LYS A 124 -66.79 -18.12 -15.72
C LYS A 124 -67.92 -18.65 -16.59
N THR A 125 -67.99 -19.97 -16.76
CA THR A 125 -69.10 -20.63 -17.47
C THR A 125 -70.41 -20.42 -16.71
N SER A 126 -70.47 -20.68 -15.41
CA SER A 126 -71.68 -20.47 -14.59
C SER A 126 -72.18 -19.01 -14.63
N VAL A 127 -71.28 -18.02 -14.64
CA VAL A 127 -71.64 -16.61 -14.80
C VAL A 127 -72.20 -16.33 -16.20
N SER A 128 -71.63 -16.94 -17.24
CA SER A 128 -72.12 -16.82 -18.62
C SER A 128 -73.50 -17.47 -18.80
N ASP A 129 -73.73 -18.62 -18.16
CA ASP A 129 -75.01 -19.31 -18.14
C ASP A 129 -76.06 -18.51 -17.38
N LEU A 130 -75.73 -17.94 -16.22
CA LEU A 130 -76.61 -17.04 -15.47
C LEU A 130 -77.01 -15.82 -16.29
N LYS A 131 -76.07 -15.22 -17.02
CA LYS A 131 -76.37 -14.11 -17.93
C LYS A 131 -77.34 -14.55 -19.04
N THR A 132 -77.07 -15.67 -19.69
CA THR A 132 -77.92 -16.21 -20.76
C THR A 132 -79.32 -16.52 -20.25
N HIS A 133 -79.43 -17.16 -19.08
CA HIS A 133 -80.71 -17.46 -18.44
C HIS A 133 -81.48 -16.18 -18.09
N THR A 134 -80.80 -15.16 -17.55
CA THR A 134 -81.41 -13.87 -17.22
C THR A 134 -81.94 -13.17 -18.49
N ASP A 135 -81.13 -13.15 -19.56
CA ASP A 135 -81.51 -12.55 -20.84
C ASP A 135 -82.71 -13.31 -21.48
N GLN A 136 -82.70 -14.65 -21.45
CA GLN A 136 -83.81 -15.47 -21.95
C GLN A 136 -85.09 -15.31 -21.11
N GLN A 137 -84.98 -15.25 -19.79
CA GLN A 137 -86.12 -15.03 -18.90
C GLN A 137 -86.73 -13.65 -19.12
N ALA A 138 -85.91 -12.61 -19.33
CA ALA A 138 -86.38 -11.27 -19.66
C ALA A 138 -87.15 -11.26 -20.99
N VAL A 139 -86.64 -11.94 -22.02
CA VAL A 139 -87.33 -12.08 -23.32
C VAL A 139 -88.64 -12.87 -23.18
N SER A 140 -88.67 -13.96 -22.41
CA SER A 140 -89.89 -14.73 -22.14
C SER A 140 -90.94 -13.88 -21.46
N ASN A 141 -90.56 -13.16 -20.39
CA ASN A 141 -91.48 -12.28 -19.66
C ASN A 141 -92.04 -11.15 -20.56
N LEU A 142 -91.20 -10.59 -21.44
CA LEU A 142 -91.63 -9.60 -22.44
C LEU A 142 -92.62 -10.19 -23.45
N ASN A 143 -92.39 -11.41 -23.93
CA ASN A 143 -93.28 -12.10 -24.85
C ASN A 143 -94.62 -12.47 -24.19
N ASP A 144 -94.61 -12.96 -22.94
CA ASP A 144 -95.82 -13.28 -22.19
C ASP A 144 -96.65 -12.03 -21.92
N ALA A 145 -96.01 -10.94 -21.51
CA ALA A 145 -96.66 -9.64 -21.32
C ALA A 145 -97.26 -9.11 -22.64
N LYS A 146 -96.51 -9.24 -23.75
CA LYS A 146 -96.98 -8.84 -25.08
C LYS A 146 -98.19 -9.67 -25.51
N ASN A 147 -98.12 -11.00 -25.39
CA ASN A 147 -99.20 -11.90 -25.76
C ASN A 147 -100.46 -11.64 -24.92
N TYR A 148 -100.30 -11.42 -23.62
CA TYR A 148 -101.41 -11.04 -22.75
C TYR A 148 -102.04 -9.71 -23.19
N ALA A 149 -101.22 -8.68 -23.48
CA ALA A 149 -101.71 -7.39 -23.97
C ALA A 149 -102.44 -7.50 -25.33
N ASP A 150 -101.88 -8.26 -26.27
CA ASP A 150 -102.50 -8.52 -27.58
C ASP A 150 -103.82 -9.29 -27.44
N GLN A 151 -103.90 -10.25 -26.52
CA GLN A 151 -105.10 -11.05 -26.26
C GLN A 151 -106.20 -10.23 -25.57
N GLN A 152 -105.84 -9.36 -24.62
CA GLN A 152 -106.76 -8.39 -24.02
C GLN A 152 -107.28 -7.39 -25.06
N THR A 153 -106.39 -6.89 -25.93
CA THR A 153 -106.77 -5.98 -27.02
C THR A 153 -107.71 -6.67 -28.02
N THR A 154 -107.44 -7.93 -28.37
CA THR A 154 -108.29 -8.74 -29.25
C THR A 154 -109.66 -9.04 -28.61
N THR A 155 -109.69 -9.35 -27.31
CA THR A 155 -110.93 -9.58 -26.56
C THR A 155 -111.76 -8.30 -26.47
N ALA A 156 -111.12 -7.17 -26.17
CA ALA A 156 -111.77 -5.86 -26.17
C ALA A 156 -112.29 -5.48 -27.56
N LEU A 157 -111.53 -5.76 -28.62
CA LEU A 157 -111.94 -5.51 -30.00
C LEU A 157 -113.11 -6.41 -30.43
N ASN A 158 -113.11 -7.69 -30.06
CA ASN A 158 -114.20 -8.62 -30.33
C ASN A 158 -115.46 -8.26 -29.54
N ASN A 159 -115.33 -7.84 -28.27
CA ASN A 159 -116.45 -7.34 -27.47
C ASN A 159 -117.00 -6.04 -28.04
N ALA A 160 -116.13 -5.11 -28.45
CA ALA A 160 -116.53 -3.87 -29.10
C ALA A 160 -117.21 -4.14 -30.45
N LYS A 161 -116.72 -5.09 -31.24
CA LYS A 161 -117.33 -5.53 -32.48
C LYS A 161 -118.69 -6.20 -32.24
N GLY A 162 -118.79 -7.11 -31.27
CA GLY A 162 -120.05 -7.76 -30.89
C GLY A 162 -121.09 -6.76 -30.37
N TYR A 163 -120.67 -5.79 -29.56
CA TYR A 163 -121.52 -4.69 -29.11
C TYR A 163 -121.94 -3.80 -30.29
N THR A 164 -121.04 -3.50 -31.21
CA THR A 164 -121.33 -2.71 -32.42
C THR A 164 -122.29 -3.46 -33.35
N ASP A 165 -122.10 -4.75 -33.58
CA ASP A 165 -122.93 -5.58 -34.46
C ASP A 165 -124.35 -5.80 -33.84
N GLN A 166 -124.45 -6.06 -32.52
CA GLN A 166 -125.73 -6.13 -31.80
C GLN A 166 -126.44 -4.77 -31.78
N LYS A 167 -125.72 -3.69 -31.51
CA LYS A 167 -126.29 -2.34 -31.48
C LYS A 167 -126.66 -1.85 -32.87
N THR A 168 -125.93 -2.22 -33.91
CA THR A 168 -126.30 -1.93 -35.31
C THR A 168 -127.55 -2.70 -35.71
N THR A 169 -127.71 -3.96 -35.29
CA THR A 169 -128.92 -4.76 -35.54
C THR A 169 -130.14 -4.25 -34.77
N SER A 170 -129.97 -3.85 -33.49
CA SER A 170 -131.02 -3.20 -32.69
C SER A 170 -131.38 -1.82 -33.28
N THR A 171 -130.38 -1.01 -33.61
CA THR A 171 -130.56 0.34 -34.16
C THR A 171 -131.17 0.28 -35.57
N LEU A 172 -130.89 -0.74 -36.37
CA LEU A 172 -131.51 -0.91 -37.70
C LEU A 172 -132.99 -1.33 -37.59
N ASN A 173 -133.34 -2.13 -36.57
CA ASN A 173 -134.72 -2.52 -36.26
C ASN A 173 -135.52 -1.37 -35.60
N ASP A 174 -134.88 -0.60 -34.72
CA ASP A 174 -135.46 0.58 -34.06
C ASP A 174 -135.56 1.78 -35.02
N ALA A 175 -134.57 2.01 -35.88
CA ALA A 175 -134.57 3.06 -36.89
C ALA A 175 -135.58 2.77 -38.01
N LYS A 176 -135.84 1.51 -38.34
CA LYS A 176 -136.94 1.13 -39.24
C LYS A 176 -138.31 1.43 -38.62
N SER A 177 -138.46 1.28 -37.31
CA SER A 177 -139.69 1.58 -36.56
C SER A 177 -139.87 3.09 -36.26
N TYR A 178 -138.77 3.84 -36.18
CA TYR A 178 -138.73 5.29 -35.89
C TYR A 178 -138.76 6.17 -37.15
N ALA A 179 -138.16 5.74 -38.27
CA ALA A 179 -138.21 6.46 -39.55
C ALA A 179 -139.63 6.56 -40.13
N ASP A 180 -140.48 5.58 -39.83
CA ASP A 180 -141.89 5.58 -40.22
C ASP A 180 -142.76 6.52 -39.33
N GLN A 181 -142.26 6.98 -38.17
CA GLN A 181 -143.01 7.83 -37.23
C GLN A 181 -142.41 9.26 -37.03
N LYS A 182 -141.14 9.50 -37.37
CA LYS A 182 -140.44 10.79 -37.18
C LYS A 182 -140.01 11.50 -38.47
N ALA A 183 -140.55 11.05 -39.61
CA ALA A 183 -140.68 11.87 -40.81
C ALA A 183 -141.59 13.11 -40.61
N ALA A 184 -142.27 13.23 -39.46
CA ALA A 184 -143.21 14.32 -39.20
C ALA A 184 -142.60 15.57 -38.50
N ASP A 185 -141.79 15.49 -37.44
CA ASP A 185 -141.66 16.67 -36.53
C ASP A 185 -140.28 16.95 -35.84
N GLY A 186 -139.20 17.31 -36.55
CA GLY A 186 -138.14 18.17 -35.95
C GLY A 186 -136.66 17.83 -36.17
N LYS A 187 -136.01 18.53 -37.12
CA LYS A 187 -134.67 18.23 -37.66
C LYS A 187 -133.52 19.22 -37.32
N ALA A 188 -133.62 20.22 -36.43
CA ALA A 188 -132.61 21.32 -36.45
C ALA A 188 -131.79 21.64 -35.18
N TYR A 189 -131.98 21.00 -34.02
CA TYR A 189 -131.33 21.44 -32.75
C TYR A 189 -130.24 20.51 -32.17
N THR A 190 -130.11 19.26 -32.63
CA THR A 190 -129.38 18.21 -31.86
C THR A 190 -127.95 17.93 -32.35
N ASP A 191 -127.53 18.42 -33.52
CA ASP A 191 -126.30 17.95 -34.18
C ASP A 191 -124.99 18.55 -33.61
N GLN A 192 -125.05 19.65 -32.85
CA GLN A 192 -123.84 20.36 -32.39
C GLN A 192 -123.36 19.96 -30.99
N GLN A 193 -124.26 19.53 -30.08
CA GLN A 193 -123.91 19.26 -28.69
C GLN A 193 -123.26 17.88 -28.47
N THR A 194 -123.59 16.90 -29.32
CA THR A 194 -123.07 15.52 -29.22
C THR A 194 -121.62 15.40 -29.67
N ALA A 195 -121.22 16.17 -30.71
CA ALA A 195 -119.85 16.20 -31.21
C ALA A 195 -118.86 16.84 -30.23
N SER A 196 -119.28 17.88 -29.49
CA SER A 196 -118.44 18.54 -28.48
C SER A 196 -118.17 17.64 -27.27
N THR A 197 -119.17 16.88 -26.81
CA THR A 197 -119.02 15.95 -25.68
C THR A 197 -118.11 14.77 -26.04
N LEU A 198 -118.21 14.26 -27.28
CA LEU A 198 -117.38 13.15 -27.75
C LEU A 198 -115.91 13.55 -27.95
N ASN A 199 -115.65 14.74 -28.50
CA ASN A 199 -114.28 15.28 -28.62
C ASN A 199 -113.64 15.57 -27.25
N ASN A 200 -114.41 16.08 -26.28
CA ASN A 200 -113.91 16.30 -24.92
C ASN A 200 -113.59 14.97 -24.20
N ALA A 201 -114.43 13.94 -24.36
CA ALA A 201 -114.17 12.62 -23.80
C ALA A 201 -112.95 11.94 -24.44
N LYS A 202 -112.78 12.08 -25.77
CA LYS A 202 -111.60 11.58 -26.48
C LYS A 202 -110.32 12.28 -26.03
N ASN A 203 -110.31 13.61 -25.96
CA ASN A 203 -109.15 14.36 -25.51
C ASN A 203 -108.77 14.04 -24.06
N TYR A 204 -109.75 13.81 -23.18
CA TYR A 204 -109.50 13.38 -21.80
C TYR A 204 -108.89 11.97 -21.75
N ALA A 205 -109.40 11.02 -22.54
CA ALA A 205 -108.86 9.67 -22.60
C ALA A 205 -107.44 9.62 -23.17
N ASP A 206 -107.18 10.35 -24.26
CA ASP A 206 -105.85 10.47 -24.87
C ASP A 206 -104.86 11.15 -23.90
N GLN A 207 -105.29 12.19 -23.18
CA GLN A 207 -104.47 12.83 -22.14
C GLN A 207 -104.16 11.89 -20.99
N LYS A 208 -105.13 11.09 -20.51
CA LYS A 208 -104.88 10.12 -19.43
C LYS A 208 -103.97 8.96 -19.85
N ALA A 209 -104.06 8.52 -21.11
CA ALA A 209 -103.13 7.55 -21.67
C ALA A 209 -101.71 8.14 -21.81
N ALA A 210 -101.60 9.41 -22.25
CA ALA A 210 -100.32 10.12 -22.34
C ALA A 210 -99.68 10.34 -20.96
N ASP A 211 -100.46 10.76 -19.96
CA ASP A 211 -100.04 10.91 -18.56
C ASP A 211 -99.52 9.57 -17.98
N GLY A 212 -100.24 8.47 -18.25
CA GLY A 212 -99.84 7.12 -17.79
C GLY A 212 -98.56 6.62 -18.44
N LYS A 213 -98.38 6.89 -19.74
CA LYS A 213 -97.13 6.57 -20.46
C LYS A 213 -95.96 7.40 -19.91
N ALA A 214 -96.16 8.71 -19.74
CA ALA A 214 -95.13 9.61 -19.20
C ALA A 214 -94.69 9.21 -17.79
N TYR A 215 -95.64 8.83 -16.91
CA TYR A 215 -95.34 8.31 -15.58
C TYR A 215 -94.49 7.04 -15.62
N THR A 216 -94.86 6.08 -16.48
CA THR A 216 -94.14 4.80 -16.59
C THR A 216 -92.74 4.97 -17.16
N ASP A 217 -92.59 5.83 -18.18
CA ASP A 217 -91.30 6.16 -18.78
C ASP A 217 -90.39 6.86 -17.76
N GLN A 218 -90.93 7.80 -16.98
CA GLN A 218 -90.18 8.50 -15.92
C GLN A 218 -89.73 7.53 -14.81
N GLN A 219 -90.60 6.61 -14.39
CA GLN A 219 -90.26 5.63 -13.35
C GLN A 219 -89.20 4.64 -13.84
N THR A 220 -89.31 4.19 -15.10
CA THR A 220 -88.32 3.29 -15.73
C THR A 220 -86.97 3.98 -15.88
N ALA A 221 -86.96 5.25 -16.30
CA ALA A 221 -85.73 6.04 -16.39
C ALA A 221 -85.09 6.25 -15.01
N SER A 222 -85.88 6.51 -13.96
CA SER A 222 -85.38 6.63 -12.58
C SER A 222 -84.71 5.34 -12.12
N VAL A 223 -85.38 4.19 -12.27
CA VAL A 223 -84.84 2.89 -11.86
C VAL A 223 -83.58 2.53 -12.65
N LEU A 224 -83.53 2.84 -13.95
CA LEU A 224 -82.35 2.62 -14.78
C LEU A 224 -81.17 3.52 -14.34
N ASN A 225 -81.43 4.78 -14.01
CA ASN A 225 -80.43 5.70 -13.50
C ASN A 225 -79.89 5.27 -12.13
N ASP A 226 -80.76 4.80 -11.23
CA ASP A 226 -80.37 4.27 -9.92
C ASP A 226 -79.50 3.02 -10.06
N ALA A 227 -79.90 2.07 -10.92
CA ALA A 227 -79.14 0.87 -11.20
C ALA A 227 -77.77 1.20 -11.81
N LYS A 228 -77.73 2.12 -12.78
CA LYS A 228 -76.48 2.60 -13.37
C LYS A 228 -75.58 3.26 -12.33
N SER A 229 -76.13 4.15 -11.51
CA SER A 229 -75.40 4.82 -10.43
C SER A 229 -74.83 3.82 -9.42
N TYR A 230 -75.60 2.80 -9.04
CA TYR A 230 -75.13 1.74 -8.14
C TYR A 230 -73.98 0.92 -8.75
N THR A 231 -74.12 0.50 -10.02
CA THR A 231 -73.07 -0.24 -10.73
C THR A 231 -71.81 0.60 -10.90
N ASP A 232 -71.93 1.86 -11.31
CA ASP A 232 -70.80 2.79 -11.47
C ASP A 232 -70.09 3.03 -10.12
N GLN A 233 -70.84 3.22 -9.03
CA GLN A 233 -70.29 3.35 -7.68
C GLN A 233 -69.58 2.08 -7.21
N LYS A 234 -70.16 0.90 -7.41
CA LYS A 234 -69.51 -0.37 -7.03
C LYS A 234 -68.25 -0.63 -7.85
N ALA A 235 -68.28 -0.38 -9.15
CA ALA A 235 -67.10 -0.49 -10.00
C ALA A 235 -66.00 0.48 -9.56
N ALA A 236 -66.35 1.74 -9.25
CA ALA A 236 -65.40 2.74 -8.75
C ALA A 236 -64.79 2.32 -7.40
N SER A 237 -65.58 1.85 -6.45
CA SER A 237 -65.08 1.38 -5.15
C SER A 237 -64.19 0.14 -5.27
N SER A 238 -64.55 -0.82 -6.13
CA SER A 238 -63.72 -1.99 -6.41
C SER A 238 -62.41 -1.62 -7.09
N LEU A 239 -62.43 -0.68 -8.05
CA LEU A 239 -61.23 -0.18 -8.72
C LEU A 239 -60.32 0.59 -7.74
N SER A 240 -60.88 1.44 -6.88
CA SER A 240 -60.13 2.16 -5.84
C SER A 240 -59.46 1.18 -4.88
N GLY A 241 -60.20 0.20 -4.36
CA GLY A 241 -59.64 -0.81 -3.46
C GLY A 241 -58.54 -1.66 -4.10
N ALA A 242 -58.70 -2.02 -5.38
CA ALA A 242 -57.66 -2.73 -6.13
C ALA A 242 -56.41 -1.86 -6.32
N LYS A 243 -56.58 -0.58 -6.65
CA LYS A 243 -55.49 0.39 -6.78
C LYS A 243 -54.75 0.58 -5.46
N ASP A 244 -55.47 0.80 -4.37
CA ASP A 244 -54.89 0.98 -3.04
C ASP A 244 -54.11 -0.27 -2.60
N TYR A 245 -54.65 -1.46 -2.87
CA TYR A 245 -53.95 -2.72 -2.61
C TYR A 245 -52.65 -2.83 -3.43
N THR A 246 -52.71 -2.59 -4.74
CA THR A 246 -51.50 -2.64 -5.60
C THR A 246 -50.47 -1.60 -5.20
N ASP A 247 -50.89 -0.38 -4.85
CA ASP A 247 -50.01 0.69 -4.41
C ASP A 247 -49.34 0.31 -3.06
N GLN A 248 -50.09 -0.27 -2.11
CA GLN A 248 -49.55 -0.77 -0.84
C GLN A 248 -48.56 -1.92 -1.02
N GLN A 249 -48.87 -2.90 -1.87
CA GLN A 249 -47.97 -4.03 -2.14
C GLN A 249 -46.69 -3.56 -2.83
N THR A 250 -46.80 -2.63 -3.79
CA THR A 250 -45.65 -2.05 -4.50
C THR A 250 -44.78 -1.24 -3.55
N ALA A 251 -45.39 -0.41 -2.68
CA ALA A 251 -44.67 0.35 -1.68
C ALA A 251 -43.96 -0.56 -0.64
N SER A 252 -44.63 -1.63 -0.21
CA SER A 252 -44.05 -2.60 0.73
C SER A 252 -42.89 -3.38 0.11
N ALA A 253 -43.04 -3.83 -1.14
CA ALA A 253 -41.97 -4.48 -1.89
C ALA A 253 -40.77 -3.56 -2.12
N LEU A 254 -41.01 -2.29 -2.50
CA LEU A 254 -39.97 -1.29 -2.68
C LEU A 254 -39.24 -0.98 -1.35
N SER A 255 -39.99 -0.81 -0.26
CA SER A 255 -39.40 -0.60 1.06
C SER A 255 -38.53 -1.77 1.51
N SER A 256 -38.96 -3.00 1.22
CA SER A 256 -38.21 -4.21 1.56
C SER A 256 -36.93 -4.34 0.72
N ALA A 257 -37.01 -4.03 -0.58
CA ALA A 257 -35.86 -4.01 -1.47
C ALA A 257 -34.84 -2.92 -1.06
N ASN A 258 -35.30 -1.72 -0.73
CA ASN A 258 -34.44 -0.64 -0.23
C ASN A 258 -33.76 -1.05 1.08
N SER A 259 -34.51 -1.57 2.05
CA SER A 259 -33.93 -2.02 3.32
C SER A 259 -32.89 -3.12 3.14
N TYR A 260 -33.09 -4.05 2.19
CA TYR A 260 -32.11 -5.08 1.88
C TYR A 260 -30.85 -4.48 1.24
N THR A 261 -31.00 -3.62 0.23
CA THR A 261 -29.89 -2.95 -0.44
C THR A 261 -29.09 -2.07 0.52
N ASP A 262 -29.76 -1.27 1.36
CA ASP A 262 -29.15 -0.43 2.38
C ASP A 262 -28.38 -1.28 3.39
N GLY A 263 -28.95 -2.40 3.83
CA GLY A 263 -28.27 -3.37 4.69
C GLY A 263 -27.02 -3.96 4.02
N LYS A 264 -27.09 -4.32 2.74
CA LYS A 264 -25.92 -4.82 2.00
C LYS A 264 -24.85 -3.76 1.77
N ILE A 265 -25.23 -2.51 1.55
CA ILE A 265 -24.29 -1.39 1.43
C ILE A 265 -23.60 -1.14 2.79
N ALA A 266 -24.36 -1.18 3.89
CA ALA A 266 -23.81 -1.05 5.24
C ALA A 266 -22.86 -2.21 5.60
N ASP A 267 -23.21 -3.45 5.24
CA ASP A 267 -22.35 -4.63 5.38
C ASP A 267 -21.04 -4.44 4.60
N VAL A 268 -21.12 -4.01 3.34
CA VAL A 268 -19.95 -3.73 2.49
C VAL A 268 -19.08 -2.62 3.10
N GLN A 269 -19.68 -1.54 3.61
CA GLN A 269 -18.94 -0.45 4.22
C GLN A 269 -18.24 -0.87 5.53
N THR A 270 -18.91 -1.71 6.33
CA THR A 270 -18.34 -2.32 7.53
C THR A 270 -17.18 -3.27 7.16
N GLN A 271 -17.35 -4.08 6.13
CA GLN A 271 -16.30 -4.97 5.62
C GLN A 271 -15.12 -4.19 5.05
N LEU A 272 -15.32 -3.12 4.26
CA LEU A 272 -14.21 -2.27 3.79
C LEU A 272 -13.42 -1.67 4.95
N THR A 273 -14.12 -1.21 6.00
CA THR A 273 -13.48 -0.65 7.20
C THR A 273 -12.70 -1.71 7.98
N ALA A 274 -13.26 -2.92 8.10
CA ALA A 274 -12.62 -4.05 8.78
C ALA A 274 -11.53 -4.76 7.95
N SER A 275 -11.57 -4.66 6.62
CA SER A 275 -10.62 -5.24 5.66
C SER A 275 -9.39 -4.38 5.41
N ASN A 276 -9.33 -3.15 5.93
CA ASN A 276 -8.11 -2.33 6.00
C ASN A 276 -7.07 -2.90 7.01
N GLN A 277 -6.92 -4.22 7.08
CA GLN A 277 -5.96 -4.88 8.00
C GLN A 277 -4.50 -4.67 7.58
N PHE A 278 -4.26 -4.29 6.31
CA PHE A 278 -2.90 -4.10 5.79
C PHE A 278 -2.44 -2.64 5.82
N VAL A 279 -3.35 -1.67 5.73
CA VAL A 279 -3.06 -0.23 5.78
C VAL A 279 -4.23 0.49 6.48
N GLN A 280 -4.00 0.98 7.70
CA GLN A 280 -4.96 1.84 8.42
C GLN A 280 -4.47 3.29 8.41
N VAL A 281 -5.28 4.21 7.89
CA VAL A 281 -5.03 5.65 7.96
C VAL A 281 -6.25 6.31 8.59
N ASN A 282 -6.07 6.91 9.78
CA ASN A 282 -7.16 7.52 10.53
C ASN A 282 -7.41 8.98 10.08
N GLY A 283 -8.67 9.39 9.99
CA GLY A 283 -9.04 10.80 9.78
C GLY A 283 -8.77 11.39 8.40
N VAL A 284 -8.61 10.56 7.36
CA VAL A 284 -8.39 11.03 5.99
C VAL A 284 -9.71 11.44 5.34
N THR A 285 -9.79 12.69 4.91
CA THR A 285 -10.85 13.16 3.99
C THR A 285 -10.42 12.96 2.53
N ASP A 286 -11.36 12.97 1.58
CA ASP A 286 -11.02 12.85 0.14
C ASP A 286 -10.00 13.89 -0.33
N ALA A 287 -10.04 15.10 0.25
CA ALA A 287 -9.08 16.17 -0.02
C ALA A 287 -7.66 15.87 0.48
N GLN A 288 -7.50 14.87 1.36
CA GLN A 288 -6.24 14.47 1.98
C GLN A 288 -5.78 13.07 1.56
N ALA A 289 -6.43 12.51 0.54
CA ALA A 289 -6.11 11.19 0.02
C ALA A 289 -4.68 11.16 -0.56
N ALA A 290 -4.01 10.02 -0.39
CA ALA A 290 -2.75 9.75 -1.08
C ALA A 290 -2.97 9.75 -2.60
N SER A 291 -2.01 10.28 -3.37
CA SER A 291 -2.08 10.36 -4.83
C SER A 291 -0.83 9.77 -5.46
N ALA A 292 -0.97 8.61 -6.10
CA ALA A 292 0.07 7.94 -6.88
C ALA A 292 -0.26 8.05 -8.38
N THR A 293 0.42 8.95 -9.09
CA THR A 293 0.16 9.25 -10.52
C THR A 293 1.30 8.83 -11.45
N GLY A 294 2.48 8.53 -10.92
CA GLY A 294 3.57 7.95 -11.70
C GLY A 294 3.29 6.50 -12.08
N GLU A 295 3.78 6.04 -13.23
CA GLU A 295 3.67 4.64 -13.64
C GLU A 295 4.32 3.73 -12.58
N ASN A 296 3.64 2.66 -12.15
CA ASN A 296 4.12 1.74 -11.11
C ASN A 296 4.53 2.45 -9.80
N SER A 297 3.83 3.53 -9.43
CA SER A 297 4.07 4.26 -8.19
C SER A 297 3.17 3.79 -7.04
N VAL A 298 3.61 4.04 -5.80
CA VAL A 298 2.88 3.69 -4.58
C VAL A 298 2.87 4.90 -3.64
N ALA A 299 1.69 5.32 -3.20
CA ALA A 299 1.50 6.38 -2.21
C ALA A 299 0.66 5.84 -1.04
N ILE A 300 1.22 5.83 0.16
CA ILE A 300 0.57 5.34 1.38
C ILE A 300 0.61 6.44 2.45
N GLY A 301 -0.57 6.80 2.97
CA GLY A 301 -0.75 7.77 4.05
C GLY A 301 -1.22 9.16 3.60
N THR A 302 -1.60 10.00 4.57
CA THR A 302 -2.33 11.27 4.35
C THR A 302 -1.49 12.30 3.60
N ASN A 303 -2.08 13.00 2.62
CA ASN A 303 -1.41 14.06 1.83
C ASN A 303 -0.10 13.62 1.13
N THR A 304 0.11 12.31 0.95
CA THR A 304 1.31 11.81 0.27
C THR A 304 1.08 11.78 -1.24
N VAL A 305 1.96 12.46 -1.99
CA VAL A 305 1.88 12.64 -3.45
C VAL A 305 3.11 12.04 -4.11
N VAL A 306 2.90 11.09 -5.03
CA VAL A 306 3.95 10.43 -5.81
C VAL A 306 3.65 10.60 -7.30
N THR A 307 4.48 11.40 -7.96
CA THR A 307 4.39 11.69 -9.40
C THR A 307 5.52 11.04 -10.19
N GLY A 308 6.63 10.66 -9.54
CA GLY A 308 7.74 9.94 -10.17
C GLY A 308 7.37 8.52 -10.59
N HIS A 309 7.84 8.08 -11.76
CA HIS A 309 7.68 6.70 -12.22
C HIS A 309 8.44 5.74 -11.31
N ARG A 310 7.90 4.54 -11.05
CA ARG A 310 8.52 3.47 -10.24
C ARG A 310 8.97 3.96 -8.86
N SER A 311 8.16 4.80 -8.23
CA SER A 311 8.51 5.48 -6.99
C SER A 311 7.53 5.19 -5.87
N THR A 312 7.99 5.24 -4.62
CA THR A 312 7.21 4.83 -3.45
C THR A 312 7.30 5.86 -2.33
N ALA A 313 6.16 6.28 -1.78
CA ALA A 313 6.13 7.10 -0.59
C ALA A 313 5.20 6.53 0.48
N VAL A 314 5.66 6.54 1.73
CA VAL A 314 4.93 6.02 2.89
C VAL A 314 5.03 7.01 4.05
N GLY A 315 3.88 7.43 4.56
CA GLY A 315 3.75 8.35 5.69
C GLY A 315 2.86 9.55 5.35
N VAL A 316 3.14 10.71 5.93
CA VAL A 316 2.28 11.89 5.80
C VAL A 316 3.00 12.98 5.00
N GLY A 317 2.28 13.66 4.11
CA GLY A 317 2.77 14.86 3.41
C GLY A 317 3.99 14.68 2.50
N ASN A 318 4.40 13.44 2.19
CA ASN A 318 5.56 13.20 1.33
C ASN A 318 5.27 13.60 -0.12
N GLN A 319 6.21 14.24 -0.79
CA GLN A 319 6.15 14.66 -2.19
C GLN A 319 7.31 14.05 -2.96
N VAL A 320 7.06 12.98 -3.71
CA VAL A 320 8.09 12.24 -4.48
C VAL A 320 7.83 12.43 -5.97
N SER A 321 8.68 13.24 -6.62
CA SER A 321 8.60 13.57 -8.05
C SER A 321 9.77 13.03 -8.87
N GLY A 322 10.89 12.66 -8.22
CA GLY A 322 12.00 11.99 -8.90
C GLY A 322 11.62 10.57 -9.33
N ASN A 323 12.07 10.13 -10.51
CA ASN A 323 11.83 8.77 -11.01
C ASN A 323 12.67 7.74 -10.25
N GLY A 324 12.16 6.54 -10.02
CA GLY A 324 12.87 5.46 -9.31
C GLY A 324 13.25 5.82 -7.87
N SER A 325 12.43 6.63 -7.20
CA SER A 325 12.77 7.27 -5.92
C SER A 325 11.81 6.87 -4.79
N GLY A 326 12.13 7.23 -3.55
CA GLY A 326 11.19 7.01 -2.47
C GLY A 326 11.38 7.84 -1.21
N ALA A 327 10.33 7.89 -0.40
CA ALA A 327 10.30 8.62 0.86
C ALA A 327 9.53 7.86 1.94
N PHE A 328 10.10 7.77 3.13
CA PHE A 328 9.48 7.11 4.29
C PHE A 328 9.56 8.04 5.50
N GLY A 329 8.41 8.53 5.99
CA GLY A 329 8.32 9.47 7.12
C GLY A 329 7.31 10.60 6.90
N ASP A 330 7.54 11.77 7.50
CA ASP A 330 6.62 12.92 7.47
C ASP A 330 7.31 14.27 7.67
N PRO A 331 7.05 15.28 6.84
CA PRO A 331 6.95 15.22 5.38
C PRO A 331 8.34 15.26 4.73
N ASN A 332 8.50 14.63 3.56
CA ASN A 332 9.72 14.74 2.76
C ASN A 332 9.42 15.21 1.34
N THR A 333 10.34 15.97 0.73
CA THR A 333 10.29 16.36 -0.68
C THR A 333 11.47 15.74 -1.44
N VAL A 334 11.19 14.81 -2.35
CA VAL A 334 12.20 14.07 -3.13
C VAL A 334 11.97 14.33 -4.62
N SER A 335 12.83 15.14 -5.23
CA SER A 335 12.75 15.51 -6.65
C SER A 335 13.94 15.01 -7.48
N GLY A 336 15.04 14.63 -6.84
CA GLY A 336 16.15 13.94 -7.51
C GLY A 336 15.75 12.53 -7.92
N ASN A 337 16.17 12.09 -9.10
CA ASN A 337 15.91 10.73 -9.59
C ASN A 337 16.77 9.71 -8.84
N GLY A 338 16.32 8.46 -8.76
CA GLY A 338 17.05 7.37 -8.10
C GLY A 338 17.39 7.64 -6.64
N SER A 339 16.59 8.45 -5.94
CA SER A 339 16.92 8.98 -4.61
C SER A 339 15.96 8.47 -3.54
N TYR A 340 16.47 8.23 -2.34
CA TYR A 340 15.70 7.62 -1.26
C TYR A 340 15.89 8.35 0.06
N VAL A 341 14.78 8.57 0.77
CA VAL A 341 14.76 9.31 2.02
C VAL A 341 14.04 8.51 3.09
N VAL A 342 14.64 8.45 4.28
CA VAL A 342 14.03 7.91 5.49
C VAL A 342 14.21 8.91 6.63
N GLY A 343 13.08 9.39 7.16
CA GLY A 343 13.00 10.38 8.23
C GLY A 343 12.04 11.52 7.87
N ASN A 344 12.23 12.68 8.49
CA ASN A 344 11.24 13.77 8.51
C ASN A 344 11.83 15.11 8.06
N ASP A 345 11.01 15.97 7.47
CA ASP A 345 11.38 17.33 7.04
C ASP A 345 12.60 17.39 6.10
N ASN A 346 12.79 16.38 5.25
CA ASN A 346 13.93 16.38 4.32
C ASN A 346 13.55 16.88 2.94
N LYS A 347 14.50 17.55 2.27
CA LYS A 347 14.41 18.02 0.89
C LYS A 347 15.62 17.52 0.10
N VAL A 348 15.37 16.66 -0.88
CA VAL A 348 16.40 16.03 -1.70
C VAL A 348 16.13 16.33 -3.17
N THR A 349 16.99 17.15 -3.78
CA THR A 349 16.86 17.53 -5.20
C THR A 349 18.00 16.99 -6.06
N GLY A 350 19.08 16.48 -5.45
CA GLY A 350 20.17 15.83 -6.17
C GLY A 350 19.81 14.41 -6.58
N ASP A 351 20.17 14.01 -7.80
CA ASP A 351 19.97 12.65 -8.29
C ASP A 351 20.88 11.64 -7.57
N ASN A 352 20.44 10.38 -7.50
CA ASN A 352 21.16 9.25 -6.92
C ASN A 352 21.56 9.47 -5.44
N THR A 353 20.73 10.18 -4.68
CA THR A 353 21.07 10.60 -3.31
C THR A 353 20.24 9.86 -2.27
N PHE A 354 20.92 9.39 -1.22
CA PHE A 354 20.32 8.65 -0.11
C PHE A 354 20.39 9.49 1.16
N VAL A 355 19.27 9.65 1.85
CA VAL A 355 19.20 10.38 3.12
C VAL A 355 18.57 9.50 4.19
N LEU A 356 19.27 9.37 5.31
CA LEU A 356 18.78 8.74 6.52
C LEU A 356 18.95 9.73 7.68
N GLY A 357 17.89 10.49 7.98
CA GLY A 357 17.95 11.60 8.92
C GLY A 357 16.70 12.48 8.87
N ASN A 358 16.69 13.55 9.67
CA ASN A 358 15.63 14.56 9.63
C ASN A 358 16.22 15.95 9.38
N ASN A 359 15.42 16.86 8.84
CA ASN A 359 15.81 18.24 8.56
C ASN A 359 17.06 18.36 7.69
N VAL A 360 17.15 17.52 6.64
CA VAL A 360 18.24 17.54 5.66
C VAL A 360 17.76 18.24 4.38
N ASP A 361 18.43 19.31 3.97
CA ASP A 361 18.27 19.93 2.64
C ASP A 361 19.55 19.70 1.83
N THR A 362 19.47 18.89 0.78
CA THR A 362 20.63 18.56 -0.06
C THR A 362 20.28 18.58 -1.53
N GLN A 363 21.17 19.21 -2.31
CA GLN A 363 21.15 19.22 -3.76
C GLN A 363 22.32 18.43 -4.37
N ALA A 364 23.20 17.90 -3.52
CA ALA A 364 24.34 17.11 -3.93
C ALA A 364 23.86 15.80 -4.60
N LYS A 365 24.50 15.45 -5.71
CA LYS A 365 24.24 14.23 -6.48
C LYS A 365 25.13 13.09 -6.05
N ASN A 366 24.65 11.86 -6.20
CA ASN A 366 25.37 10.66 -5.83
C ASN A 366 25.92 10.73 -4.38
N ALA A 367 25.12 11.30 -3.47
CA ALA A 367 25.52 11.56 -2.09
C ALA A 367 24.78 10.66 -1.11
N VAL A 368 25.38 10.41 0.05
CA VAL A 368 24.73 9.79 1.20
C VAL A 368 24.78 10.77 2.36
N VAL A 369 23.63 11.13 2.94
CA VAL A 369 23.54 12.04 4.08
C VAL A 369 22.97 11.29 5.28
N LEU A 370 23.75 11.23 6.37
CA LEU A 370 23.44 10.45 7.56
C LEU A 370 23.29 11.36 8.79
N GLY A 371 22.12 11.29 9.43
CA GLY A 371 21.82 11.96 10.70
C GLY A 371 20.95 13.21 10.59
N ASN A 372 20.33 13.58 11.72
CA ASN A 372 19.50 14.78 11.88
C ASN A 372 20.31 16.07 11.66
N ASP A 373 19.79 17.07 10.94
CA ASP A 373 20.49 18.32 10.64
C ASP A 373 21.83 18.16 9.88
N SER A 374 22.05 17.01 9.25
CA SER A 374 23.17 16.85 8.33
C SER A 374 22.89 17.56 7.01
N ALA A 375 23.94 17.88 6.25
CA ALA A 375 23.82 18.46 4.92
C ALA A 375 24.94 17.92 4.03
N SER A 376 24.70 17.87 2.72
CA SER A 376 25.78 17.68 1.75
C SER A 376 25.71 18.77 0.70
N ASP A 377 26.82 19.48 0.55
CA ASP A 377 27.04 20.53 -0.43
C ASP A 377 27.98 20.05 -1.56
N ARG A 378 28.29 18.76 -1.61
CA ARG A 378 29.26 18.16 -2.53
C ARG A 378 28.78 16.82 -3.09
N ASP A 379 28.80 16.71 -4.41
CA ASP A 379 28.53 15.46 -5.11
C ASP A 379 29.55 14.36 -4.73
N ASN A 380 29.13 13.09 -4.81
CA ASN A 380 29.97 11.91 -4.55
C ASN A 380 30.55 11.87 -3.13
N THR A 381 29.74 12.19 -2.12
CA THR A 381 30.19 12.22 -0.71
C THR A 381 29.28 11.43 0.23
N VAL A 382 29.85 10.97 1.34
CA VAL A 382 29.08 10.57 2.52
C VAL A 382 29.21 11.68 3.56
N SER A 383 28.13 12.41 3.83
CA SER A 383 28.09 13.42 4.88
C SER A 383 27.47 12.84 6.15
N VAL A 384 28.19 12.96 7.27
CA VAL A 384 27.73 12.55 8.60
C VAL A 384 27.35 13.73 9.50
N GLY A 385 27.31 14.95 8.96
CA GLY A 385 27.04 16.16 9.72
C GLY A 385 26.81 17.38 8.83
N ALA A 386 26.98 18.56 9.40
CA ALA A 386 27.01 19.82 8.68
C ALA A 386 28.05 20.74 9.33
N LYS A 387 28.35 21.88 8.70
CA LYS A 387 29.28 22.87 9.27
C LYS A 387 28.81 23.31 10.67
N GLY A 388 29.65 23.11 11.68
CA GLY A 388 29.34 23.38 13.09
C GLY A 388 28.43 22.34 13.77
N LYS A 389 28.10 21.26 13.06
CA LYS A 389 27.30 20.11 13.52
C LYS A 389 28.01 18.80 13.13
N GLU A 390 29.33 18.76 13.29
CA GLU A 390 30.14 17.59 12.95
C GLU A 390 29.85 16.42 13.88
N ARG A 391 29.99 15.20 13.36
CA ARG A 391 29.87 13.96 14.13
C ARG A 391 31.18 13.18 14.13
N GLN A 392 31.42 12.48 15.23
CA GLN A 392 32.49 11.50 15.31
C GLN A 392 32.03 10.19 14.65
N ILE A 393 32.92 9.58 13.86
CA ILE A 393 32.76 8.21 13.38
C ILE A 393 33.61 7.32 14.29
N ILE A 394 32.95 6.48 15.09
CA ILE A 394 33.60 5.63 16.09
C ILE A 394 33.62 4.17 15.63
N HIS A 395 34.48 3.35 16.25
CA HIS A 395 34.68 1.94 15.88
C HIS A 395 35.23 1.72 14.46
N VAL A 396 36.11 2.61 14.01
CA VAL A 396 36.84 2.47 12.74
C VAL A 396 38.08 1.60 12.95
N ALA A 397 38.12 0.44 12.29
CA ALA A 397 39.28 -0.45 12.29
C ALA A 397 40.49 0.20 11.58
N ASP A 398 41.67 -0.41 11.70
CA ASP A 398 42.86 0.08 10.99
C ASP A 398 42.66 -0.05 9.46
N ALA A 399 42.97 1.03 8.75
CA ALA A 399 43.03 1.07 7.29
C ALA A 399 44.06 0.06 6.75
N VAL A 400 43.71 -0.63 5.67
CA VAL A 400 44.57 -1.61 4.98
C VAL A 400 44.86 -1.15 3.54
N GLU A 401 43.83 -0.70 2.83
CA GLU A 401 43.93 -0.21 1.45
C GLU A 401 44.05 1.32 1.39
N ASP A 402 44.54 1.86 0.26
CA ASP A 402 44.79 3.30 0.08
C ASP A 402 43.54 4.18 0.24
N THR A 403 42.35 3.61 0.04
CA THR A 403 41.06 4.33 0.14
C THR A 403 40.29 4.06 1.43
N ASP A 404 40.91 3.39 2.41
CA ASP A 404 40.30 3.13 3.71
C ASP A 404 40.37 4.37 4.61
N ALA A 405 39.40 4.49 5.53
CA ALA A 405 39.43 5.53 6.54
C ALA A 405 40.50 5.24 7.60
N VAL A 406 41.41 6.19 7.82
CA VAL A 406 42.44 6.10 8.86
C VAL A 406 41.85 6.45 10.22
N ASN A 407 42.06 5.59 11.22
CA ASN A 407 41.60 5.85 12.58
C ASN A 407 42.63 6.66 13.40
N TYR A 408 42.23 7.11 14.59
CA TYR A 408 43.10 7.91 15.46
C TYR A 408 44.35 7.17 15.97
N GLN A 409 44.31 5.84 16.05
CA GLN A 409 45.48 5.05 16.47
C GLN A 409 46.58 5.06 15.41
N GLN A 410 46.22 4.84 14.15
CA GLN A 410 47.16 4.89 13.02
C GLN A 410 47.79 6.28 12.87
N LEU A 411 47.00 7.35 13.03
CA LEU A 411 47.52 8.72 13.02
C LEU A 411 48.56 8.94 14.13
N LYS A 412 48.26 8.54 15.38
CA LYS A 412 49.21 8.63 16.49
C LYS A 412 50.47 7.80 16.26
N ALA A 413 50.36 6.64 15.61
CA ALA A 413 51.52 5.82 15.28
C ALA A 413 52.41 6.50 14.23
N ALA A 414 51.82 7.12 13.20
CA ALA A 414 52.55 7.89 12.19
C ALA A 414 53.22 9.14 12.79
N GLU A 415 52.54 9.86 13.67
CA GLU A 415 53.11 10.99 14.41
C GLU A 415 54.31 10.55 15.25
N LYS A 416 54.16 9.45 16.01
CA LYS A 416 55.23 8.88 16.82
C LYS A 416 56.44 8.46 15.96
N SER A 417 56.20 7.82 14.81
CA SER A 417 57.26 7.44 13.88
C SER A 417 58.01 8.66 13.34
N THR A 418 57.30 9.72 12.97
CA THR A 418 57.87 10.98 12.48
C THR A 418 58.71 11.68 13.55
N ASN A 419 58.20 11.73 14.78
CA ASN A 419 58.92 12.31 15.92
C ASN A 419 60.18 11.52 16.23
N ASN A 420 60.13 10.18 16.18
CA ASN A 420 61.32 9.33 16.36
C ASN A 420 62.39 9.60 15.29
N TYR A 421 62.00 9.62 14.02
CA TYR A 421 62.92 9.94 12.92
C TYR A 421 63.56 11.32 13.09
N THR A 422 62.75 12.33 13.45
CA THR A 422 63.23 13.69 13.69
C THR A 422 64.21 13.73 14.86
N ASN A 423 63.89 13.06 15.97
CA ASN A 423 64.76 12.98 17.14
C ASN A 423 66.08 12.28 16.82
N GLU A 424 66.05 11.17 16.06
CA GLU A 424 67.26 10.50 15.59
C GLU A 424 68.12 11.45 14.73
N ARG A 425 67.49 12.19 13.80
CA ARG A 425 68.20 13.12 12.93
C ARG A 425 68.80 14.30 13.69
N VAL A 426 68.07 14.87 14.65
CA VAL A 426 68.53 15.98 15.51
C VAL A 426 69.66 15.51 16.42
N ASN A 427 69.55 14.32 17.02
CA ASN A 427 70.60 13.78 17.86
C ASN A 427 71.87 13.48 17.06
N ALA A 428 71.75 12.92 15.86
CA ALA A 428 72.89 12.71 14.97
C ALA A 428 73.58 14.04 14.60
N LEU A 429 72.81 15.10 14.33
CA LEU A 429 73.35 16.43 14.08
C LEU A 429 74.04 17.00 15.33
N ASN A 430 73.44 16.87 16.52
CA ASN A 430 74.03 17.31 17.78
C ASN A 430 75.35 16.60 18.06
N SER A 431 75.42 15.28 17.84
CA SER A 431 76.66 14.51 17.98
C SER A 431 77.72 14.96 16.98
N ALA A 432 77.38 15.10 15.70
CA ALA A 432 78.32 15.58 14.69
C ALA A 432 78.84 16.99 15.01
N PHE A 433 77.99 17.86 15.53
CA PHE A 433 78.39 19.20 15.98
C PHE A 433 79.33 19.13 17.19
N ASN A 434 79.04 18.26 18.17
CA ASN A 434 79.90 18.06 19.34
C ASN A 434 81.26 17.48 18.96
N ASP A 435 81.30 16.50 18.05
CA ASP A 435 82.54 15.92 17.52
C ASP A 435 83.35 16.98 16.78
N TYR A 436 82.70 17.78 15.92
CA TYR A 436 83.35 18.91 15.26
C TYR A 436 83.92 19.92 16.27
N ARG A 437 83.17 20.24 17.33
CA ARG A 437 83.60 21.14 18.40
C ARG A 437 84.83 20.56 19.15
N MET A 438 84.80 19.28 19.52
CA MET A 438 85.92 18.61 20.20
C MET A 438 87.15 18.49 19.30
N GLU A 439 86.99 18.15 18.02
CA GLU A 439 88.09 18.09 17.07
C GLU A 439 88.73 19.48 16.92
N THR A 440 87.91 20.53 16.86
CA THR A 440 88.37 21.91 16.79
C THR A 440 89.12 22.32 18.07
N GLU A 441 88.59 22.00 19.25
CA GLU A 441 89.27 22.23 20.54
C GLU A 441 90.61 21.48 20.62
N GLN A 442 90.67 20.21 20.21
CA GLN A 442 91.91 19.44 20.17
C GLN A 442 92.94 20.04 19.20
N ARG A 443 92.50 20.52 18.04
CA ARG A 443 93.39 21.22 17.09
C ARG A 443 93.94 22.50 17.72
N PHE A 444 93.11 23.28 18.42
CA PHE A 444 93.58 24.46 19.14
C PHE A 444 94.56 24.10 20.26
N HIS A 445 94.30 23.08 21.06
CA HIS A 445 95.24 22.62 22.09
C HIS A 445 96.60 22.18 21.51
N LYS A 446 96.60 21.45 20.40
CA LYS A 446 97.85 21.07 19.70
C LYS A 446 98.59 22.30 19.18
N VAL A 447 97.87 23.30 18.69
CA VAL A 447 98.47 24.58 18.25
C VAL A 447 99.05 25.33 19.45
N ASP A 448 98.36 25.37 20.58
CA ASP A 448 98.84 26.00 21.81
C ASP A 448 100.08 25.30 22.39
N GLU A 449 100.09 23.96 22.44
CA GLU A 449 101.27 23.18 22.86
C GLU A 449 102.46 23.44 21.93
N ARG A 450 102.23 23.41 20.61
CA ARG A 450 103.24 23.75 19.61
C ARG A 450 103.77 25.17 19.80
N PHE A 451 102.88 26.14 20.05
CA PHE A 451 103.27 27.51 20.32
C PHE A 451 104.13 27.62 21.58
N ASN A 452 103.76 26.93 22.66
CA ASN A 452 104.55 26.86 23.89
C ASN A 452 105.90 26.19 23.66
N ARG A 453 105.98 25.10 22.89
CA ARG A 453 107.24 24.45 22.51
C ARG A 453 108.14 25.37 21.70
N GLN A 454 107.59 26.10 20.72
CA GLN A 454 108.33 27.09 19.95
C GLN A 454 108.86 28.22 20.82
N GLY A 455 108.07 28.71 21.75
CA GLY A 455 108.49 29.72 22.69
C GLY A 455 109.57 29.23 23.67
N ALA A 456 109.45 28.00 24.19
CA ALA A 456 110.48 27.34 24.99
C ALA A 456 111.78 27.13 24.18
N MET A 457 111.69 26.70 22.92
CA MET A 457 112.85 26.57 22.01
C MET A 457 113.52 27.91 21.76
N THR A 458 112.73 28.97 21.56
CA THR A 458 113.25 30.33 21.37
C THR A 458 113.98 30.80 22.63
N ALA A 459 113.40 30.59 23.81
CA ALA A 459 114.05 30.90 25.08
C ALA A 459 115.33 30.07 25.29
N ALA A 460 115.32 28.78 24.94
CA ALA A 460 116.49 27.92 25.00
C ALA A 460 117.61 28.44 24.09
N MET A 461 117.30 28.76 22.83
CA MET A 461 118.24 29.34 21.88
C MET A 461 118.77 30.69 22.35
N MET A 462 117.93 31.55 22.93
CA MET A 462 118.39 32.82 23.51
C MET A 462 119.39 32.57 24.64
N ASN A 463 119.07 31.67 25.57
CA ASN A 463 119.94 31.31 26.69
C ASN A 463 121.25 30.64 26.22
N MET A 464 121.19 29.82 25.17
CA MET A 464 122.37 29.22 24.52
C MET A 464 123.24 30.27 23.87
N SER A 465 122.63 31.22 23.15
CA SER A 465 123.37 32.28 22.46
C SER A 465 124.02 33.22 23.46
N SER A 466 123.34 33.55 24.56
CA SER A 466 123.91 34.37 25.63
C SER A 466 124.99 33.63 26.42
N SER A 467 124.84 32.32 26.66
CA SER A 467 125.84 31.53 27.37
C SER A 467 127.12 31.37 26.54
N ALA A 468 127.00 31.08 25.25
CA ALA A 468 128.14 31.06 24.32
C ALA A 468 128.81 32.44 24.20
N ALA A 469 128.05 33.53 24.25
CA ALA A 469 128.60 34.89 24.18
C ALA A 469 129.52 35.25 25.37
N SER A 470 129.28 34.68 26.55
CA SER A 470 130.01 35.00 27.80
C SER A 470 131.36 34.26 27.95
N VAL A 471 131.62 33.22 27.14
CA VAL A 471 132.84 32.40 27.25
C VAL A 471 133.96 32.94 26.35
N LYS A 472 135.20 33.00 26.85
CA LYS A 472 136.37 33.49 26.09
C LYS A 472 136.93 32.41 25.15
N GLY A 473 137.14 32.74 23.88
CA GLY A 473 137.69 31.85 22.84
C GLY A 473 137.11 32.10 21.44
N GLN A 474 137.82 31.69 20.38
CA GLN A 474 137.36 31.81 18.99
C GLN A 474 136.25 30.81 18.63
N ASN A 475 136.30 29.60 19.20
CA ASN A 475 135.31 28.53 19.02
C ASN A 475 134.54 28.36 20.32
N ARG A 476 133.21 28.42 20.27
CA ARG A 476 132.36 28.38 21.45
C ARG A 476 131.21 27.42 21.23
N VAL A 477 130.87 26.68 22.26
CA VAL A 477 129.68 25.83 22.28
C VAL A 477 128.81 26.28 23.44
N GLY A 478 127.57 26.63 23.13
CA GLY A 478 126.56 26.98 24.10
C GLY A 478 125.53 25.87 24.21
N VAL A 479 125.08 25.63 25.42
CA VAL A 479 123.88 24.83 25.69
C VAL A 479 122.92 25.72 26.44
N GLY A 480 121.64 25.66 26.08
CA GLY A 480 120.59 26.47 26.69
C GLY A 480 119.36 25.63 26.95
N ALA A 481 118.72 25.86 28.08
CA ALA A 481 117.42 25.32 28.42
C ALA A 481 116.39 26.46 28.38
N GLY A 482 115.18 26.15 27.95
CA GLY A 482 114.06 27.09 27.88
C GLY A 482 112.77 26.43 28.29
N PHE A 483 111.88 27.21 28.90
CA PHE A 483 110.61 26.76 29.45
C PHE A 483 109.53 27.75 29.06
N GLN A 484 108.37 27.27 28.62
CA GLN A 484 107.19 28.09 28.37
C GLN A 484 105.92 27.25 28.59
N GLY A 485 105.03 27.74 29.45
CA GLY A 485 103.90 26.94 29.93
C GLY A 485 104.40 25.68 30.64
N GLN A 486 103.93 24.51 30.21
CA GLN A 486 104.38 23.19 30.70
C GLN A 486 105.45 22.54 29.80
N GLU A 487 105.92 23.24 28.77
CA GLU A 487 106.82 22.70 27.76
C GLU A 487 108.26 23.15 28.01
N GLN A 488 109.19 22.25 27.69
CA GLN A 488 110.61 22.44 27.89
C GLN A 488 111.39 22.14 26.61
N ALA A 489 112.46 22.91 26.39
CA ALA A 489 113.32 22.77 25.24
C ALA A 489 114.80 22.82 25.65
N VAL A 490 115.61 22.07 24.91
CA VAL A 490 117.07 22.12 25.01
C VAL A 490 117.62 22.56 23.67
N SER A 491 118.63 23.42 23.72
CA SER A 491 119.32 23.89 22.53
C SER A 491 120.82 23.70 22.66
N ILE A 492 121.44 23.45 21.51
CA ILE A 492 122.88 23.38 21.37
C ILE A 492 123.27 24.23 20.18
N GLY A 493 124.34 24.99 20.33
CA GLY A 493 124.84 25.79 19.25
C GLY A 493 126.32 26.00 19.34
N TYR A 494 126.87 26.26 18.18
CA TYR A 494 128.25 26.57 17.96
C TYR A 494 128.35 28.01 17.48
N GLN A 495 129.16 28.80 18.16
CA GLN A 495 129.45 30.17 17.82
C GLN A 495 130.94 30.30 17.52
N ARG A 496 131.27 30.96 16.42
CA ARG A 496 132.64 31.25 16.02
C ARG A 496 132.83 32.75 15.84
N ILE A 497 133.84 33.30 16.53
CA ILE A 497 134.32 34.66 16.25
C ILE A 497 135.20 34.59 15.01
N ILE A 498 134.81 35.33 13.97
CA ILE A 498 135.54 35.40 12.71
C ILE A 498 136.66 36.43 12.81
N ASN A 499 136.36 37.59 13.41
CA ASN A 499 137.30 38.66 13.75
C ASN A 499 136.78 39.44 14.98
N ASP A 500 137.53 40.43 15.48
CA ASP A 500 137.20 41.16 16.72
C ASP A 500 135.80 41.81 16.74
N ASN A 501 135.20 42.00 15.56
CA ASN A 501 133.94 42.72 15.35
C ASN A 501 132.83 41.82 14.76
N THR A 502 133.11 40.56 14.42
CA THR A 502 132.18 39.67 13.71
C THR A 502 132.11 38.29 14.35
N SER A 503 130.89 37.83 14.64
CA SER A 503 130.65 36.45 15.07
C SER A 503 129.53 35.80 14.27
N LEU A 504 129.70 34.51 13.99
CA LEU A 504 128.69 33.64 13.39
C LEU A 504 128.19 32.65 14.45
N THR A 505 126.89 32.51 14.59
CA THR A 505 126.22 31.58 15.49
C THR A 505 125.34 30.64 14.69
N ILE A 506 125.46 29.34 14.94
CA ILE A 506 124.57 28.31 14.39
C ILE A 506 124.06 27.49 15.56
N GLY A 507 122.75 27.34 15.67
CA GLY A 507 122.13 26.62 16.78
C GLY A 507 120.91 25.82 16.34
N GLY A 508 120.69 24.71 17.04
CA GLY A 508 119.47 23.92 16.97
C GLY A 508 118.83 23.83 18.35
N ALA A 509 117.50 23.88 18.39
CA ALA A 509 116.72 23.62 19.59
C ALA A 509 115.74 22.49 19.33
N PHE A 510 115.50 21.73 20.38
CA PHE A 510 114.74 20.50 20.34
C PHE A 510 113.81 20.47 21.55
N THR A 511 112.55 20.11 21.32
CA THR A 511 111.65 19.63 22.37
C THR A 511 111.41 18.14 22.19
N LYS A 512 110.47 17.57 22.94
CA LYS A 512 110.09 16.16 22.82
C LYS A 512 109.58 15.80 21.41
N GLU A 513 108.92 16.72 20.71
CA GLU A 513 108.25 16.43 19.43
C GLU A 513 108.51 17.47 18.33
N GLU A 514 109.20 18.58 18.64
CA GLU A 514 109.57 19.59 17.66
C GLU A 514 111.08 19.84 17.64
N SER A 515 111.57 20.30 16.48
CA SER A 515 112.92 20.80 16.36
C SER A 515 112.91 22.09 15.54
N SER A 516 113.83 22.99 15.85
CA SER A 516 114.04 24.24 15.13
C SER A 516 115.53 24.53 15.02
N GLY A 517 115.91 25.23 13.96
CA GLY A 517 117.30 25.60 13.70
C GLY A 517 117.39 27.08 13.34
N GLY A 518 118.49 27.71 13.72
CA GLY A 518 118.75 29.11 13.45
C GLY A 518 120.21 29.36 13.12
N VAL A 519 120.45 30.35 12.26
CA VAL A 519 121.77 30.88 11.95
C VAL A 519 121.69 32.38 12.13
N GLY A 520 122.65 32.95 12.87
CA GLY A 520 122.72 34.37 13.14
C GLY A 520 124.14 34.89 12.96
N VAL A 521 124.27 36.14 12.53
CA VAL A 521 125.56 36.83 12.44
C VAL A 521 125.47 38.13 13.22
N GLY A 522 126.40 38.34 14.13
CA GLY A 522 126.52 39.56 14.92
C GLY A 522 127.72 40.38 14.45
N PHE A 523 127.49 41.68 14.26
CA PHE A 523 128.52 42.65 13.91
C PHE A 523 128.50 43.80 14.92
N GLY A 524 129.65 44.16 15.50
CA GLY A 524 129.83 45.34 16.35
C GLY A 524 130.85 46.29 15.74
N TRP A 525 130.69 47.60 15.94
CA TRP A 525 131.60 48.63 15.43
C TRP A 525 132.02 49.60 16.52
#